data_AF-A0AAE1BDJ8-F1
#
_entry.id   AF-A0AAE1BDJ8-F1
#
_cell.length_a   1.000
_cell.length_b   1.000
_cell.length_c   1.000
_cell.angle_alpha   90.00
_cell.angle_beta   90.00
_cell.angle_gamma   90.00
#
_symmetry.space_group_name_H-M   'P 1'
#
loop_
_entity.id
_entity.type
_entity.pdbx_description
1 polymer ?
#
loop_
_entity_poly.entity_id
_entity_poly.type
_entity_poly.pdbx_seq_one_letter_code
_entity_poly.pdbx_strand_id
1 'polypeptide(L)'
;MAPIRISFLIRSMYDLLPSNANLVWWGKKEDPTCPLCQGKQTTEHVLSSCETALSQRRYIWRHHRVLQELAAIISTAKEETALPKTNVLIFTKEGGAKSWHGRPVRTTYQRKCLLDGCNDCDVSADLQNGTVTPVKSKKQD
;
A
#
# COMPACT_ATOMS: atom_id res chain seq x y z
N MET A 1 11.84 -11.84 -2.86
CA MET A 1 10.57 -11.76 -3.64
C MET A 1 10.08 -13.18 -3.87
N ALA A 2 8.86 -13.55 -3.47
CA ALA A 2 8.38 -14.92 -3.67
C ALA A 2 8.25 -15.25 -5.19
N PRO A 3 8.68 -16.43 -5.66
CA PRO A 3 8.75 -16.78 -7.09
C PRO A 3 7.40 -16.68 -7.81
N ILE A 4 6.30 -16.94 -7.10
CA ILE A 4 4.93 -16.85 -7.62
C ILE A 4 4.60 -15.42 -8.09
N ARG A 5 5.04 -14.38 -7.37
CA ARG A 5 4.74 -12.97 -7.68
C ARG A 5 5.39 -12.51 -8.98
N ILE A 6 6.63 -12.92 -9.22
CA ILE A 6 7.36 -12.59 -10.45
C ILE A 6 6.69 -13.27 -11.64
N SER A 7 6.34 -14.55 -11.49
CA SER A 7 5.67 -15.30 -12.56
C SER A 7 4.29 -14.72 -12.91
N PHE A 8 3.56 -14.21 -11.93
CA PHE A 8 2.30 -13.50 -12.14
C PHE A 8 2.52 -12.20 -12.93
N LEU A 9 3.49 -11.38 -12.51
CA LEU A 9 3.78 -10.09 -13.14
C LEU A 9 4.16 -10.26 -14.62
N ILE A 10 5.03 -11.22 -14.93
CA ILE A 10 5.43 -11.49 -16.32
C ILE A 10 4.19 -11.90 -17.12
N ARG A 11 3.37 -12.82 -16.61
CA ARG A 11 2.16 -13.27 -17.31
C ARG A 11 1.14 -12.15 -17.49
N SER A 12 1.04 -11.20 -16.54
CA SER A 12 0.12 -10.06 -16.66
C SER A 12 0.53 -9.07 -17.72
N MET A 13 1.84 -8.86 -17.90
CA MET A 13 2.33 -7.96 -18.94
C MET A 13 2.11 -8.50 -20.35
N TYR A 14 2.16 -9.83 -20.52
CA TYR A 14 2.06 -10.48 -21.82
C TYR A 14 0.69 -11.11 -22.12
N ASP A 15 -0.36 -10.73 -21.39
CA ASP A 15 -1.72 -11.31 -21.55
C ASP A 15 -1.72 -12.86 -21.53
N LEU A 16 -0.92 -13.46 -20.64
CA LEU A 16 -0.80 -14.91 -20.47
C LEU A 16 -1.61 -15.41 -19.25
N LEU A 17 -2.46 -14.57 -18.67
CA LEU A 17 -3.33 -14.99 -17.57
C LEU A 17 -4.46 -15.89 -18.09
N PRO A 18 -5.04 -16.72 -17.22
CA PRO A 18 -6.23 -17.52 -17.54
C PRO A 18 -7.47 -16.61 -17.69
N SER A 19 -7.55 -15.86 -18.80
CA SER A 19 -8.78 -15.21 -19.27
C SER A 19 -9.62 -16.21 -20.08
N ASN A 20 -10.93 -16.02 -20.22
CA ASN A 20 -11.73 -16.99 -21.01
C ASN A 20 -11.26 -17.05 -22.46
N ALA A 21 -10.83 -15.94 -23.06
CA ALA A 21 -10.22 -15.94 -24.39
C ALA A 21 -8.98 -16.85 -24.45
N ASN A 22 -8.07 -16.74 -23.48
CA ASN A 22 -6.87 -17.58 -23.43
C ASN A 22 -7.18 -19.04 -23.08
N LEU A 23 -8.20 -19.30 -22.26
CA LEU A 23 -8.65 -20.64 -21.93
C LEU A 23 -9.23 -21.37 -23.16
N VAL A 24 -9.94 -20.64 -24.03
CA VAL A 24 -10.39 -21.18 -25.33
C VAL A 24 -9.20 -21.49 -26.22
N TRP A 25 -8.22 -20.60 -26.28
CA TRP A 25 -6.98 -20.82 -27.03
C TRP A 25 -6.19 -22.04 -26.53
N TRP A 26 -6.23 -22.31 -25.23
CA TRP A 26 -5.60 -23.49 -24.63
C TRP A 26 -6.47 -24.76 -24.71
N GLY A 27 -7.64 -24.71 -25.35
CA GLY A 27 -8.57 -25.84 -25.44
C GLY A 27 -9.18 -26.27 -24.11
N LYS A 28 -9.19 -25.38 -23.09
CA LYS A 28 -9.73 -25.66 -21.75
C LYS A 28 -11.17 -25.19 -21.57
N LYS A 29 -11.66 -24.34 -22.47
CA LYS A 29 -13.02 -23.80 -22.45
C LYS A 29 -13.52 -23.68 -23.88
N GLU A 30 -14.83 -23.77 -24.08
CA GLU A 30 -15.45 -23.64 -25.40
C GLU A 30 -15.80 -22.18 -25.72
N ASP A 31 -16.31 -21.44 -24.72
CA ASP A 31 -16.76 -20.07 -24.91
C ASP A 31 -15.80 -19.01 -24.36
N PRO A 32 -15.42 -17.99 -25.17
CA PRO A 32 -14.55 -16.89 -24.75
C PRO A 32 -15.33 -15.74 -24.10
N THR A 33 -16.62 -15.93 -23.84
CA THR A 33 -17.54 -14.86 -23.41
C THR A 33 -17.35 -14.50 -21.94
N CYS A 34 -17.58 -13.22 -21.63
CA CYS A 34 -17.57 -12.68 -20.30
C CYS A 34 -18.88 -13.04 -19.58
N PRO A 35 -18.83 -13.55 -18.34
CA PRO A 35 -20.05 -13.91 -17.61
C PRO A 35 -20.92 -12.70 -17.23
N LEU A 36 -20.36 -11.48 -17.28
CA LEU A 36 -21.06 -10.27 -16.87
C LEU A 36 -21.71 -9.54 -18.05
N CYS A 37 -20.96 -9.28 -19.12
CA CYS A 37 -21.41 -8.49 -20.28
C CYS A 37 -21.54 -9.29 -21.57
N GLN A 38 -21.28 -10.60 -21.54
CA GLN A 38 -21.33 -11.52 -22.68
C GLN A 38 -20.36 -11.20 -23.84
N GLY A 39 -19.60 -10.10 -23.78
CA GLY A 39 -18.54 -9.77 -24.73
C GLY A 39 -17.30 -10.68 -24.62
N LYS A 40 -16.33 -10.53 -25.53
CA LYS A 40 -15.08 -11.31 -25.50
C LYS A 40 -14.25 -10.97 -24.25
N GLN A 41 -13.93 -11.96 -23.43
CA GLN A 41 -13.20 -11.76 -22.18
C GLN A 41 -11.70 -11.97 -22.37
N THR A 42 -10.99 -10.88 -22.71
CA THR A 42 -9.52 -10.78 -22.62
C THR A 42 -9.10 -10.39 -21.19
N THR A 43 -7.80 -10.37 -20.90
CA THR A 43 -7.33 -9.87 -19.59
C THR A 43 -7.63 -8.38 -19.42
N GLU A 44 -7.40 -7.58 -20.46
CA GLU A 44 -7.76 -6.16 -20.49
C GLU A 44 -9.26 -5.97 -20.20
N HIS A 45 -10.12 -6.80 -20.77
CA HIS A 45 -11.56 -6.77 -20.48
C HIS A 45 -11.88 -6.91 -18.99
N VAL A 46 -11.28 -7.90 -18.32
CA VAL A 46 -11.52 -8.13 -16.89
C VAL A 46 -10.97 -7.00 -16.02
N LEU A 47 -9.86 -6.40 -16.44
CA LEU A 47 -9.11 -5.41 -15.68
C LEU A 47 -9.61 -3.97 -15.87
N SER A 48 -10.09 -3.60 -17.05
CA SER A 48 -10.44 -2.20 -17.37
C SER A 48 -11.65 -1.99 -18.29
N SER A 49 -11.93 -2.86 -19.26
CA SER A 49 -12.90 -2.56 -20.33
C SER A 49 -14.25 -3.28 -20.26
N CYS A 50 -14.61 -3.89 -19.13
CA CYS A 50 -15.92 -4.50 -18.95
C CYS A 50 -17.00 -3.46 -18.63
N GLU A 51 -17.92 -3.24 -19.56
CA GLU A 51 -19.02 -2.26 -19.45
C GLU A 51 -19.90 -2.50 -18.21
N THR A 52 -20.29 -3.75 -17.97
CA THR A 52 -21.10 -4.09 -16.79
C THR A 52 -20.34 -3.91 -15.48
N ALA A 53 -19.02 -4.11 -15.48
CA ALA A 53 -18.21 -3.87 -14.28
C ALA A 53 -18.03 -2.37 -14.02
N LEU A 54 -17.95 -1.58 -15.09
CA LEU A 54 -17.90 -0.12 -15.05
C LEU A 54 -19.21 0.46 -14.51
N SER A 55 -20.36 0.04 -15.07
CA SER A 55 -21.68 0.52 -14.64
C SER A 55 -21.99 0.16 -13.18
N GLN A 56 -21.57 -1.04 -12.75
CA GLN A 56 -21.71 -1.49 -11.36
C GLN A 56 -20.64 -0.93 -10.41
N ARG A 57 -19.79 0.01 -10.86
CA ARG A 57 -18.74 0.66 -10.05
C ARG A 57 -17.74 -0.32 -9.42
N ARG A 58 -17.56 -1.52 -9.98
CA ARG A 58 -16.65 -2.55 -9.43
C ARG A 58 -15.19 -2.13 -9.49
N TYR A 59 -14.80 -1.37 -10.52
CA TYR A 59 -13.44 -0.84 -10.63
C TYR A 59 -13.14 0.14 -9.50
N ILE A 60 -14.08 1.05 -9.20
CA ILE A 60 -13.95 1.99 -8.09
C ILE A 60 -13.82 1.25 -6.77
N TRP A 61 -14.62 0.21 -6.54
CA TRP A 61 -14.50 -0.61 -5.33
C TRP A 61 -13.11 -1.26 -5.20
N ARG A 62 -12.59 -1.87 -6.27
CA ARG A 62 -11.24 -2.46 -6.27
C ARG A 62 -10.16 -1.41 -5.99
N HIS A 63 -10.24 -0.25 -6.64
CA HIS A 63 -9.32 0.86 -6.43
C HIS A 63 -9.37 1.36 -4.99
N HIS A 64 -10.56 1.62 -4.46
CA HIS A 64 -10.76 2.06 -3.08
C HIS A 64 -10.21 1.03 -2.09
N ARG A 65 -10.43 -0.27 -2.34
CA ARG A 65 -9.91 -1.32 -1.47
C ARG A 65 -8.39 -1.33 -1.45
N VAL A 66 -7.73 -1.24 -2.60
CA VAL A 66 -6.26 -1.18 -2.67
C VAL A 66 -5.73 0.06 -1.96
N LEU A 67 -6.35 1.23 -2.16
CA LEU A 67 -5.94 2.46 -1.47
C LEU A 67 -6.10 2.36 0.05
N GLN A 68 -7.18 1.73 0.54
CA GLN A 68 -7.38 1.49 1.97
C GLN A 68 -6.30 0.58 2.56
N GLU A 69 -5.97 -0.52 1.90
CA GLU A 69 -4.91 -1.44 2.37
C GLU A 69 -3.54 -0.75 2.38
N LEU A 70 -3.23 0.03 1.34
CA LEU A 70 -1.98 0.81 1.30
C LEU A 70 -1.92 1.85 2.41
N ALA A 71 -3.00 2.61 2.61
CA ALA A 71 -3.07 3.58 3.69
C ALA A 71 -2.92 2.93 5.07
N ALA A 72 -3.53 1.75 5.28
CA ALA A 72 -3.38 0.99 6.51
C ALA A 72 -1.91 0.60 6.75
N ILE A 73 -1.25 -0.01 5.77
CA ILE A 73 0.17 -0.43 5.87
C ILE A 73 1.09 0.76 6.15
N ILE A 74 0.87 1.90 5.49
CA ILE A 74 1.67 3.11 5.71
C ILE A 74 1.43 3.64 7.12
N SER A 75 0.18 3.64 7.58
CA SER A 75 -0.17 4.13 8.92
C SER A 75 0.46 3.27 10.02
N THR A 76 0.41 1.95 9.89
CA THR A 76 1.06 1.03 10.83
C THR A 76 2.58 1.21 10.82
N ALA A 77 3.18 1.33 9.64
CA ALA A 77 4.62 1.55 9.52
C ALA A 77 5.04 2.89 10.16
N LYS A 78 4.20 3.92 10.07
CA LYS A 78 4.45 5.21 10.74
C LYS A 78 4.42 5.09 12.26
N GLU A 79 3.44 4.38 12.82
CA GLU A 79 3.38 4.13 14.26
C GLU A 79 4.63 3.40 14.77
N GLU A 80 5.18 2.46 14.00
CA GLU A 80 6.42 1.75 14.33
C GLU A 80 7.68 2.63 14.22
N THR A 81 7.71 3.60 13.30
CA THR A 81 8.83 4.54 13.13
C THR A 81 8.79 5.74 14.07
N ALA A 82 7.64 6.02 14.68
CA ALA A 82 7.53 7.09 15.65
C ALA A 82 8.47 6.75 16.82
N LEU A 83 9.57 7.49 16.94
CA LEU A 83 10.51 7.32 18.05
C LEU A 83 9.71 7.35 19.37
N PRO A 84 10.01 6.47 20.34
CA PRO A 84 9.51 6.69 21.68
C PRO A 84 9.94 8.11 22.06
N LYS A 85 9.01 8.92 22.57
CA LYS A 85 9.33 10.20 23.21
C LYS A 85 10.28 9.89 24.36
N THR A 86 11.57 9.79 24.07
CA THR A 86 12.58 9.72 25.11
C THR A 86 12.55 11.10 25.71
N ASN A 87 12.05 11.19 26.93
CA ASN A 87 12.30 12.34 27.78
C ASN A 87 13.81 12.39 27.98
N VAL A 88 14.54 12.98 27.03
CA VAL A 88 15.93 13.36 27.23
C VAL A 88 15.87 14.47 28.24
N LEU A 89 15.91 14.10 29.52
CA LEU A 89 16.16 15.03 30.62
C LEU A 89 17.55 15.62 30.36
N ILE A 90 17.59 16.80 29.75
CA ILE A 90 18.80 17.58 29.64
C ILE A 90 19.14 18.00 31.08
N PHE A 91 20.12 17.34 31.68
CA PHE A 91 20.56 17.66 33.03
C PHE A 91 21.37 18.96 32.97
N THR A 92 20.69 20.09 33.17
CA THR A 92 21.37 21.38 33.33
C THR A 92 22.01 21.42 34.71
N LYS A 93 23.34 21.36 34.76
CA LYS A 93 24.10 21.51 35.99
C LYS A 93 24.10 22.99 36.40
N GLU A 94 23.67 23.29 37.62
CA GLU A 94 23.76 24.64 38.18
C GLU A 94 25.23 25.06 38.35
N GLY A 95 25.58 26.23 37.81
CA GLY A 95 26.95 26.75 37.76
C GLY A 95 27.52 26.69 36.35
N GLY A 96 27.49 27.84 35.65
CA GLY A 96 27.85 28.00 34.24
C GLY A 96 29.28 27.60 33.86
N ALA A 97 29.53 26.31 33.71
CA ALA A 97 30.68 25.80 32.98
C ALA A 97 30.24 25.45 31.55
N LYS A 98 30.90 26.10 30.59
CA LYS A 98 30.70 25.93 29.14
C LYS A 98 30.85 24.43 28.81
N SER A 99 29.76 23.76 28.48
CA SER A 99 29.81 22.35 28.10
C SER A 99 30.53 22.26 26.76
N TRP A 100 31.70 21.60 26.76
CA TRP A 100 32.34 21.20 25.52
C TRP A 100 31.34 20.35 24.75
N HIS A 101 31.01 20.79 23.54
CA HIS A 101 30.17 20.02 22.63
C HIS A 101 30.90 18.70 22.38
N GLY A 102 30.55 17.67 23.14
CA GLY A 102 30.97 16.31 22.85
C GLY A 102 30.58 16.09 21.40
N ARG A 103 31.58 15.83 20.54
CA ARG A 103 31.38 15.50 19.13
C ARG A 103 30.22 14.51 19.09
N PRO A 104 29.09 14.80 18.43
CA PRO A 104 27.99 13.86 18.39
C PRO A 104 28.56 12.58 17.82
N VAL A 105 28.59 11.53 18.65
CA VAL A 105 28.88 10.19 18.16
C VAL A 105 27.87 9.98 17.07
N ARG A 106 28.34 9.93 15.81
CA ARG A 106 27.50 9.59 14.67
C ARG A 106 27.03 8.19 14.94
N THR A 107 25.88 8.05 15.61
CA THR A 107 25.17 6.80 15.62
C THR A 107 24.89 6.55 14.15
N THR A 108 25.41 5.46 13.62
CA THR A 108 25.05 5.00 12.28
C THR A 108 23.59 4.60 12.36
N TYR A 109 22.70 5.58 12.26
CA TYR A 109 21.26 5.37 12.24
C TYR A 109 20.95 4.57 10.99
N GLN A 110 20.84 3.25 11.16
CA GLN A 110 20.40 2.36 10.11
C GLN A 110 18.90 2.54 9.98
N ARG A 111 18.47 3.13 8.86
CA ARG A 111 17.05 3.30 8.57
C ARG A 111 16.38 1.93 8.57
N LYS A 112 15.38 1.74 9.42
CA LYS A 112 14.64 0.47 9.51
C LYS A 112 13.66 0.30 8.35
N CYS A 113 13.14 1.40 7.82
CA CYS A 113 12.26 1.39 6.66
C CYS A 113 12.31 2.72 5.89
N LEU A 114 11.56 2.82 4.80
CA LEU A 114 11.50 4.01 3.95
C LEU A 114 10.89 5.23 4.68
N LEU A 115 10.00 5.00 5.64
CA LEU A 115 9.25 6.04 6.35
C LEU A 115 9.97 6.55 7.60
N ASP A 116 11.20 6.09 7.84
CA ASP A 116 11.95 6.37 9.05
C ASP A 116 12.33 7.87 9.14
N GLY A 117 11.75 8.58 10.11
CA GLY A 117 11.87 10.04 10.27
C GLY A 117 10.76 10.89 9.63
N CYS A 118 9.76 10.30 8.96
CA CYS A 118 8.61 10.98 8.33
C CYS A 118 7.53 11.31 9.38
N ASN A 119 7.87 12.14 10.37
CA ASN A 119 6.99 12.49 11.50
C ASN A 119 5.97 13.59 11.18
N ASP A 120 6.22 14.37 10.12
CA ASP A 120 5.47 15.53 9.65
C ASP A 120 4.48 15.21 8.52
N CYS A 121 4.67 14.06 7.88
CA CYS A 121 3.82 13.57 6.79
C CYS A 121 2.46 13.12 7.33
N ASP A 122 1.33 13.44 6.72
CA ASP A 122 0.03 12.82 7.03
C ASP A 122 -0.38 11.81 5.95
N VAL A 123 -1.09 10.75 6.36
CA VAL A 123 -1.55 9.71 5.43
C VAL A 123 -3.00 10.01 5.05
N SER A 124 -3.22 10.27 3.77
CA SER A 124 -4.56 10.47 3.21
C SER A 124 -4.76 9.57 1.99
N ALA A 125 -5.89 8.87 1.94
CA ALA A 125 -6.34 8.17 0.74
C ALA A 125 -7.51 8.93 0.11
N ASP A 126 -7.41 9.19 -1.20
CA ASP A 126 -8.50 9.79 -1.97
C ASP A 126 -9.59 8.75 -2.20
N LEU A 127 -10.58 8.75 -1.31
CA LEU A 127 -11.79 7.95 -1.38
C LEU A 127 -12.93 8.97 -1.53
N GLN A 128 -13.76 8.83 -2.58
CA GLN A 128 -14.82 9.78 -2.94
C GLN A 128 -15.86 10.08 -1.81
N ASN A 129 -15.76 9.39 -0.67
CA ASN A 129 -16.60 9.59 0.52
C ASN A 129 -15.90 10.41 1.64
N GLY A 130 -14.88 11.20 1.30
CA GLY A 130 -14.12 12.00 2.26
C GLY A 130 -12.88 11.27 2.74
N THR A 131 -11.84 12.03 3.04
CA THR A 131 -10.54 11.56 3.51
C THR A 131 -10.72 10.67 4.74
N VAL A 132 -10.56 9.36 4.58
CA VAL A 132 -10.53 8.43 5.72
C VAL A 132 -9.15 8.57 6.35
N THR A 133 -9.07 9.34 7.42
CA THR A 133 -7.94 9.21 8.35
C THR A 133 -8.05 7.84 9.01
N PRO A 134 -6.97 7.05 9.12
CA PRO A 134 -6.99 5.81 9.87
C PRO A 134 -7.47 6.11 11.29
N VAL A 135 -8.55 5.45 11.71
CA VAL A 135 -9.10 5.59 13.06
C VAL A 135 -8.03 5.09 14.02
N LYS A 136 -7.53 5.99 14.89
CA LYS A 136 -6.73 5.60 16.06
C LYS A 136 -7.56 4.63 16.88
N SER A 137 -7.24 3.35 16.81
CA SER A 137 -7.76 2.33 17.72
C SER A 137 -7.34 2.74 19.13
N LYS A 138 -8.25 3.38 19.88
CA LYS A 138 -8.07 3.60 21.32
C LYS A 138 -7.97 2.22 21.95
N LYS A 139 -6.78 1.91 22.46
CA LYS A 139 -6.58 0.81 23.39
C LYS A 139 -7.49 1.09 24.59
N GLN A 140 -8.48 0.24 24.78
CA GLN A 140 -9.37 0.28 25.92
C GLN A 140 -8.62 -0.37 27.07
N ASP A 141 -8.38 0.43 28.12
CA ASP A 141 -7.82 0.01 29.40
C ASP A 141 -8.79 -0.92 30.16
#